data_AF-A0A5N7ZMD4-F1
#
_entry.id   AF-A0A5N7ZMD4-F1
#
_cell.length_a   1.000
_cell.length_b   1.000
_cell.length_c   1.000
_cell.angle_alpha   90.00
_cell.angle_beta   90.00
_cell.angle_gamma   90.00
#
_symmetry.space_group_name_H-M   'P 1'
#
loop_
_entity.id
_entity.type
_entity.pdbx_description
1 polymer ?
#
loop_
_entity_poly.entity_id
_entity_poly.type
_entity_poly.pdbx_seq_one_letter_code
_entity_poly.pdbx_strand_id
1 'polypeptide(L)'
;MEITQGNKLSSKTILLFFFSLFFLKSFAQKNIDSVAIFKMWLYIDMESIDDSKPNINVFKSDSLYSVFSSIIDIKINKMDVTGFKKNYSFYSLEHFDKNNKYVQNIFYKRPLSHFEKDIFFIGQNNQGARQYIIVINNDNGRSYRLTGFNNSDFLNFLNDFKIDYNRNTTNKRMTVKSFLKNYKLDSIDFECLYKGLIEGGDIKKYPCLKSCYEPTVTY
;
A
#
# COMPACT_ATOMS: atom_id res chain seq x y z
N MET A 1 -0.47 66.12 7.99
CA MET A 1 -1.09 64.78 7.93
C MET A 1 0.06 63.80 7.87
N GLU A 2 0.37 63.19 9.02
CA GLU A 2 1.63 62.51 9.29
C GLU A 2 1.74 61.15 8.60
N ILE A 3 2.94 60.90 8.07
CA ILE A 3 3.33 59.67 7.38
C ILE A 3 3.66 58.61 8.45
N THR A 4 2.94 57.49 8.40
CA THR A 4 3.11 56.32 9.26
C THR A 4 4.50 55.69 9.08
N GLN A 5 5.27 55.61 10.18
CA GLN A 5 6.51 54.85 10.24
C GLN A 5 6.23 53.35 10.14
N GLY A 6 6.77 52.71 9.10
CA GLY A 6 6.75 51.27 8.92
C GLY A 6 7.60 50.55 9.97
N ASN A 7 6.99 49.60 10.68
CA ASN A 7 7.67 48.71 11.62
C ASN A 7 8.69 47.84 10.85
N LYS A 8 9.98 48.17 10.96
CA LYS A 8 11.08 47.31 10.50
C LYS A 8 11.14 46.08 11.41
N LEU A 9 10.66 44.94 10.90
CA LEU A 9 10.89 43.63 11.51
C LEU A 9 12.40 43.40 11.62
N SER A 10 12.90 43.15 12.83
CA SER A 10 14.35 42.97 13.06
C SER A 10 14.85 41.69 12.36
N SER A 11 16.04 41.72 11.77
CA SER A 11 16.59 40.55 11.05
C SER A 11 16.77 39.31 11.94
N LYS A 12 16.94 39.52 13.26
CA LYS A 12 17.00 38.44 14.26
C LYS A 12 15.67 37.69 14.39
N THR A 13 14.55 38.39 14.24
CA THR A 13 13.20 37.82 14.33
C THR A 13 12.89 36.96 13.10
N ILE A 14 13.34 37.39 11.91
CA ILE A 14 13.22 36.63 10.66
C ILE A 14 14.04 35.34 10.74
N LEU A 15 15.27 35.41 11.26
CA LEU A 15 16.16 34.24 11.39
C LEU A 15 15.58 33.16 12.33
N LEU A 16 14.97 33.58 13.45
CA LEU A 16 14.30 32.69 14.41
C LEU A 16 13.08 31.98 13.80
N PHE A 17 12.32 32.68 12.95
CA PHE A 17 11.15 32.11 12.26
C PHE A 17 11.56 31.08 11.20
N PHE A 18 12.65 31.32 10.47
CA PHE A 18 13.22 30.33 9.57
C PHE A 18 13.76 29.12 10.32
N PHE A 19 14.47 29.31 11.45
CA PHE A 19 14.96 28.21 12.27
C PHE A 19 13.80 27.35 12.81
N SER A 20 12.71 27.94 13.30
CA SER A 20 11.56 27.17 13.79
C SER A 20 10.84 26.38 12.69
N LEU A 21 10.78 26.93 11.47
CA LEU A 21 10.20 26.22 10.31
C LEU A 21 11.03 25.00 9.87
N PHE A 22 12.35 25.01 10.08
CA PHE A 22 13.21 23.85 9.80
C PHE A 22 13.08 22.76 10.87
N PHE A 23 12.95 23.11 12.16
CA PHE A 23 12.79 22.13 13.23
C PHE A 23 11.41 21.45 13.25
N LEU A 24 10.34 22.15 12.85
CA LEU A 24 9.00 21.58 12.80
C LEU A 24 8.84 20.52 11.70
N LYS A 25 9.60 20.62 10.59
CA LYS A 25 9.56 19.59 9.54
C LYS A 25 10.16 18.24 9.96
N SER A 26 11.10 18.23 10.92
CA SER A 26 11.75 17.00 11.38
C SER A 26 10.94 16.16 12.37
N PHE A 27 9.84 16.71 12.93
CA PHE A 27 9.00 15.98 13.90
C PHE A 27 7.71 15.40 13.31
N ALA A 28 7.38 15.69 12.05
CA ALA A 28 6.10 15.27 11.45
C ALA A 28 6.08 13.81 10.96
N GLN A 29 7.16 13.04 11.07
CA GLN A 29 7.26 11.71 10.46
C GLN A 29 7.87 10.70 11.42
N LYS A 30 7.09 10.23 12.41
CA LYS A 30 7.55 9.12 13.26
C LYS A 30 6.57 7.97 13.48
N ASN A 31 5.29 8.13 13.14
CA ASN A 31 4.33 7.03 13.18
C ASN A 31 3.79 6.80 11.77
N ILE A 32 4.31 5.77 11.11
CA ILE A 32 3.76 5.26 9.85
C ILE A 32 2.40 4.64 10.15
N ASP A 33 1.33 5.28 9.67
CA ASP A 33 -0.02 4.74 9.76
C ASP A 33 -0.22 3.68 8.66
N SER A 34 -0.02 2.41 9.02
CA SER A 34 -0.18 1.29 8.11
C SER A 34 -1.61 1.18 7.58
N VAL A 35 -2.62 1.54 8.36
CA VAL A 35 -4.03 1.50 7.94
C VAL A 35 -4.27 2.56 6.86
N ALA A 36 -3.80 3.78 7.06
CA ALA A 36 -3.91 4.85 6.07
C ALA A 36 -3.21 4.50 4.75
N ILE A 37 -1.99 3.92 4.83
CA ILE A 37 -1.25 3.44 3.65
C ILE A 37 -2.02 2.34 2.93
N PHE A 38 -2.59 1.39 3.66
CA PHE A 38 -3.36 0.30 3.08
C PHE A 38 -4.64 0.82 2.39
N LYS A 39 -5.38 1.73 3.06
CA LYS A 39 -6.54 2.42 2.46
C LYS A 39 -6.16 3.16 1.18
N MET A 40 -5.01 3.84 1.17
CA MET A 40 -4.51 4.54 -0.03
C MET A 40 -4.25 3.56 -1.18
N TRP A 41 -3.59 2.44 -0.92
CA TRP A 41 -3.36 1.43 -1.96
C TRP A 41 -4.65 0.81 -2.49
N LEU A 42 -5.58 0.48 -1.61
CA LEU A 42 -6.88 -0.03 -2.03
C LEU A 42 -7.59 0.98 -2.94
N TYR A 43 -7.63 2.25 -2.54
CA TYR A 43 -8.23 3.32 -3.33
C TYR A 43 -7.55 3.50 -4.70
N ILE A 44 -6.22 3.46 -4.75
CA ILE A 44 -5.44 3.53 -6.00
C ILE A 44 -5.66 2.29 -6.88
N ASP A 45 -5.97 1.14 -6.30
CA ASP A 45 -6.14 -0.11 -7.04
C ASP A 45 -7.57 -0.33 -7.55
N MET A 46 -8.58 0.22 -6.86
CA MET A 46 -10.00 0.12 -7.25
C MET A 46 -10.23 0.59 -8.70
N GLU A 47 -10.98 -0.18 -9.46
CA GLU A 47 -11.49 0.28 -10.74
C GLU A 47 -12.53 1.38 -10.50
N SER A 48 -12.50 2.43 -11.31
CA SER A 48 -13.40 3.58 -11.18
C SER A 48 -14.43 3.53 -12.29
N ILE A 49 -15.25 2.47 -12.28
CA ILE A 49 -16.28 2.21 -13.29
C ILE A 49 -17.63 2.64 -12.71
N ASP A 50 -18.27 3.59 -13.37
CA ASP A 50 -19.69 3.89 -13.13
C ASP A 50 -20.52 2.92 -13.98
N ASP A 51 -21.09 1.89 -13.36
CA ASP A 51 -21.92 0.88 -14.05
C ASP A 51 -23.14 1.51 -14.75
N SER A 52 -23.62 2.65 -14.26
CA SER A 52 -24.72 3.40 -14.87
C SER A 52 -24.28 4.22 -16.09
N LYS A 53 -22.97 4.51 -16.21
CA LYS A 53 -22.36 5.28 -17.29
C LYS A 53 -20.95 4.74 -17.61
N PRO A 54 -20.85 3.62 -18.35
CA PRO A 54 -19.57 2.93 -18.60
C PRO A 54 -18.52 3.75 -19.35
N ASN A 55 -18.87 4.94 -19.86
CA ASN A 55 -17.97 5.88 -20.53
C ASN A 55 -17.47 7.02 -19.61
N ILE A 56 -17.89 7.08 -18.35
CA ILE A 56 -17.40 8.06 -17.39
C ILE A 56 -16.38 7.39 -16.48
N ASN A 57 -15.10 7.58 -16.81
CA ASN A 57 -14.02 7.30 -15.87
C ASN A 57 -14.10 8.29 -14.72
N VAL A 58 -14.40 7.81 -13.51
CA VAL A 58 -14.32 8.64 -12.32
C VAL A 58 -12.84 8.88 -12.02
N PHE A 59 -12.38 10.12 -12.14
CA PHE A 59 -10.99 10.47 -11.86
C PHE A 59 -10.70 10.40 -10.37
N LYS A 60 -9.65 9.67 -10.00
CA LYS A 60 -9.16 9.63 -8.62
C LYS A 60 -8.66 11.01 -8.20
N SER A 61 -9.07 11.44 -7.02
CA SER A 61 -8.71 12.76 -6.48
C SER A 61 -8.61 12.72 -4.96
N ASP A 62 -7.88 13.67 -4.38
CA ASP A 62 -7.72 13.79 -2.93
C ASP A 62 -9.06 14.00 -2.21
N SER A 63 -9.98 14.74 -2.82
CA SER A 63 -11.34 14.94 -2.31
C SER A 63 -12.09 13.62 -2.22
N LEU A 64 -12.05 12.83 -3.30
CA LEU A 64 -12.71 11.54 -3.35
C LEU A 64 -12.07 10.51 -2.42
N TYR A 65 -10.73 10.54 -2.28
CA TYR A 65 -10.01 9.76 -1.28
C TYR A 65 -10.41 10.16 0.15
N SER A 66 -10.59 11.45 0.43
CA SER A 66 -11.05 11.91 1.76
C SER A 66 -12.43 11.33 2.09
N VAL A 67 -13.35 11.30 1.12
CA VAL A 67 -14.66 10.65 1.29
C VAL A 67 -14.47 9.16 1.55
N PHE A 68 -13.74 8.46 0.68
CA PHE A 68 -13.41 7.03 0.81
C PHE A 68 -12.86 6.68 2.20
N SER A 69 -11.83 7.40 2.63
CA SER A 69 -11.15 7.17 3.90
C SER A 69 -12.05 7.43 5.12
N SER A 70 -12.97 8.40 4.98
CA SER A 70 -13.93 8.72 6.04
C SER A 70 -14.98 7.62 6.25
N ILE A 71 -15.42 6.95 5.18
CA ILE A 71 -16.54 6.00 5.20
C ILE A 71 -16.13 4.54 5.36
N ILE A 72 -14.91 4.17 4.94
CA ILE A 72 -14.41 2.79 5.03
C ILE A 72 -13.47 2.67 6.22
N ASP A 73 -13.68 1.63 7.02
CA ASP A 73 -12.71 1.13 7.97
C ASP A 73 -12.26 -0.27 7.57
N ILE A 74 -10.98 -0.55 7.80
CA ILE A 74 -10.36 -1.84 7.50
C ILE A 74 -9.64 -2.36 8.72
N LYS A 75 -9.66 -3.68 8.89
CA LYS A 75 -8.86 -4.39 9.87
C LYS A 75 -7.74 -5.14 9.14
N ILE A 76 -6.51 -4.70 9.39
CA ILE A 76 -5.31 -5.34 8.84
C ILE A 76 -4.57 -6.11 9.93
N ASN A 77 -3.96 -7.23 9.54
CA ASN A 77 -3.13 -8.02 10.44
C ASN A 77 -1.66 -7.79 10.09
N LYS A 78 -0.80 -7.66 11.10
CA LYS A 78 0.65 -7.71 10.88
C LYS A 78 1.04 -9.18 10.70
N MET A 79 1.84 -9.46 9.67
CA MET A 79 2.23 -10.82 9.32
C MET A 79 3.59 -11.18 9.93
N ASP A 80 3.73 -12.45 10.31
CA ASP A 80 5.00 -13.03 10.75
C ASP A 80 5.91 -13.32 9.55
N VAL A 81 7.18 -12.99 9.71
CA VAL A 81 8.15 -12.97 8.61
C VAL A 81 9.44 -13.69 8.99
N THR A 82 9.99 -14.46 8.06
CA THR A 82 11.28 -15.14 8.25
C THR A 82 12.36 -14.47 7.42
N GLY A 83 13.50 -14.18 8.05
CA GLY A 83 14.70 -13.63 7.40
C GLY A 83 14.70 -12.11 7.27
N PHE A 84 13.54 -11.44 7.34
CA PHE A 84 13.44 -9.99 7.21
C PHE A 84 13.97 -9.23 8.43
N LYS A 85 14.62 -8.09 8.18
CA LYS A 85 15.07 -7.17 9.23
C LYS A 85 13.86 -6.43 9.83
N LYS A 86 14.02 -5.91 11.06
CA LYS A 86 12.98 -5.16 11.79
C LYS A 86 12.47 -3.91 11.05
N ASN A 87 13.16 -3.46 10.01
CA ASN A 87 12.78 -2.29 9.24
C ASN A 87 11.74 -2.56 8.15
N TYR A 88 11.32 -3.80 7.91
CA TYR A 88 10.17 -4.09 7.05
C TYR A 88 9.03 -4.69 7.87
N SER A 89 7.84 -4.11 7.72
CA SER A 89 6.59 -4.64 8.28
C SER A 89 5.69 -5.11 7.14
N PHE A 90 5.11 -6.29 7.30
CA PHE A 90 4.19 -6.88 6.34
C PHE A 90 2.79 -6.87 6.93
N TYR A 91 1.81 -6.48 6.12
CA TYR A 91 0.43 -6.37 6.54
C TYR A 91 -0.49 -7.08 5.54
N SER A 92 -1.48 -7.80 6.05
CA SER A 92 -2.54 -8.43 5.26
C SER A 92 -3.90 -7.79 5.55
N LEU A 93 -4.73 -7.69 4.53
CA LEU A 93 -6.18 -7.52 4.65
C LEU A 93 -6.83 -8.80 4.12
N GLU A 94 -7.27 -9.66 5.03
CA GLU A 94 -7.81 -10.98 4.71
C GLU A 94 -9.31 -10.93 4.40
N HIS A 95 -9.74 -11.65 3.36
CA HIS A 95 -11.16 -11.93 3.12
C HIS A 95 -11.59 -13.29 3.68
N PHE A 96 -10.63 -14.21 3.86
CA PHE A 96 -10.89 -15.57 4.33
C PHE A 96 -9.87 -16.01 5.37
N ASP A 97 -10.33 -16.73 6.39
CA ASP A 97 -9.46 -17.40 7.33
C ASP A 97 -8.77 -18.62 6.70
N LYS A 98 -7.91 -19.29 7.47
CA LYS A 98 -7.22 -20.53 7.07
C LYS A 98 -8.16 -21.70 6.73
N ASN A 99 -9.43 -21.64 7.12
CA ASN A 99 -10.45 -22.66 6.90
C ASN A 99 -11.42 -22.30 5.75
N ASN A 100 -11.10 -21.29 4.94
CA ASN A 100 -11.96 -20.78 3.87
C ASN A 100 -13.27 -20.14 4.37
N LYS A 101 -13.33 -19.71 5.63
CA LYS A 101 -14.47 -18.95 6.13
C LYS A 101 -14.25 -17.48 5.88
N TYR A 102 -15.27 -16.81 5.35
CA TYR A 102 -15.24 -15.37 5.14
C TYR A 102 -14.99 -14.63 6.47
N VAL A 103 -14.08 -13.65 6.45
CA VAL A 103 -13.76 -12.79 7.58
C VAL A 103 -14.10 -11.36 7.20
N GLN A 104 -15.00 -10.75 7.96
CA GLN A 104 -15.34 -9.34 7.76
C GLN A 104 -14.22 -8.45 8.30
N ASN A 105 -13.35 -8.00 7.40
CA ASN A 105 -12.28 -7.05 7.72
C ASN A 105 -12.47 -5.68 7.04
N ILE A 106 -13.57 -5.50 6.31
CA ILE A 106 -13.94 -4.25 5.64
C ILE A 106 -15.30 -3.82 6.16
N PHE A 107 -15.38 -2.60 6.68
CA PHE A 107 -16.55 -2.04 7.31
C PHE A 107 -16.88 -0.69 6.69
N TYR A 108 -18.17 -0.45 6.44
CA TYR A 108 -18.67 0.83 5.98
C TYR A 108 -19.37 1.52 7.16
N LYS A 109 -18.90 2.71 7.56
CA LYS A 109 -19.47 3.45 8.71
C LYS A 109 -20.91 3.91 8.49
N ARG A 110 -21.34 3.95 7.23
CA ARG A 110 -22.71 4.24 6.81
C ARG A 110 -23.04 3.46 5.54
N PRO A 111 -24.33 3.29 5.20
CA PRO A 111 -24.73 2.81 3.89
C PRO A 111 -24.11 3.66 2.78
N LEU A 112 -23.61 2.98 1.75
CA LEU A 112 -23.13 3.62 0.52
C LEU A 112 -24.33 4.06 -0.32
N SER A 113 -24.29 5.28 -0.85
CA SER A 113 -25.16 5.70 -1.95
C SER A 113 -24.90 4.87 -3.21
N HIS A 114 -25.79 4.94 -4.20
CA HIS A 114 -25.63 4.17 -5.43
C HIS A 114 -24.28 4.47 -6.11
N PHE A 115 -23.99 5.75 -6.34
CA PHE A 115 -22.71 6.20 -6.88
C PHE A 115 -21.50 5.68 -6.09
N GLU A 116 -21.56 5.72 -4.76
CA GLU A 116 -20.46 5.26 -3.90
C GLU A 116 -20.25 3.74 -3.94
N LYS A 117 -21.30 2.95 -4.19
CA LYS A 117 -21.12 1.51 -4.39
C LYS A 117 -20.29 1.24 -5.63
N ASP A 118 -20.53 1.98 -6.70
CA ASP A 118 -19.85 1.74 -7.98
C ASP A 118 -18.35 2.05 -7.89
N ILE A 119 -17.95 3.01 -7.04
CA ILE A 119 -16.55 3.47 -6.94
C ILE A 119 -15.79 3.03 -5.67
N PHE A 120 -16.48 2.71 -4.58
CA PHE A 120 -15.86 2.39 -3.28
C PHE A 120 -16.15 0.96 -2.81
N PHE A 121 -16.81 0.16 -3.63
CA PHE A 121 -16.98 -1.25 -3.32
C PHE A 121 -15.64 -1.97 -3.46
N ILE A 122 -15.17 -2.55 -2.36
CA ILE A 122 -13.99 -3.39 -2.35
C ILE A 122 -14.45 -4.80 -2.63
N GLY A 123 -14.06 -5.34 -3.80
CA GLY A 123 -14.43 -6.67 -4.25
C GLY A 123 -14.21 -7.70 -3.14
N GLN A 124 -15.31 -8.31 -2.67
CA GLN A 124 -15.27 -9.45 -1.75
C GLN A 124 -15.43 -10.77 -2.50
N ASN A 125 -15.23 -10.76 -3.82
CA ASN A 125 -15.56 -11.91 -4.64
C ASN A 125 -14.68 -13.10 -4.28
N ASN A 126 -15.36 -14.18 -3.91
CA ASN A 126 -14.87 -15.29 -3.11
C ASN A 126 -13.81 -16.19 -3.78
N GLN A 127 -13.16 -15.76 -4.88
CA GLN A 127 -12.48 -16.69 -5.79
C GLN A 127 -11.15 -16.19 -6.41
N GLY A 128 -10.77 -14.92 -6.22
CA GLY A 128 -9.47 -14.38 -6.62
C GLY A 128 -8.37 -14.65 -5.58
N ALA A 129 -7.49 -13.69 -5.36
CA ALA A 129 -6.62 -13.69 -4.18
C ALA A 129 -7.46 -13.62 -2.88
N ARG A 130 -6.98 -14.30 -1.84
CA ARG A 130 -7.68 -14.41 -0.54
C ARG A 130 -7.50 -13.21 0.36
N GLN A 131 -6.54 -12.37 0.03
CA GLN A 131 -6.10 -11.25 0.85
C GLN A 131 -5.28 -10.28 0.00
N TYR A 132 -5.29 -9.03 0.39
CA TYR A 132 -4.31 -8.05 -0.05
C TYR A 132 -3.10 -8.13 0.88
N ILE A 133 -1.88 -8.05 0.34
CA ILE A 133 -0.67 -7.95 1.16
C ILE A 133 0.18 -6.78 0.69
N ILE A 134 0.58 -5.94 1.65
CA ILE A 134 1.58 -4.90 1.44
C ILE A 134 2.79 -5.12 2.35
N VAL A 135 3.93 -4.66 1.90
CA VAL A 135 5.12 -4.48 2.75
C VAL A 135 5.45 -3.00 2.86
N ILE A 136 5.81 -2.56 4.06
CA ILE A 136 6.17 -1.18 4.37
C ILE A 136 7.58 -1.16 4.94
N ASN A 137 8.44 -0.34 4.35
CA ASN A 137 9.73 0.02 4.92
C ASN A 137 9.49 1.06 6.03
N ASN A 138 9.73 0.64 7.27
CA ASN A 138 9.51 1.43 8.47
C ASN A 138 10.46 2.64 8.58
N ASP A 139 11.58 2.64 7.86
CA ASP A 139 12.58 3.71 7.93
C ASP A 139 12.19 4.93 7.07
N ASN A 140 11.49 4.70 5.95
CA ASN A 140 11.17 5.75 4.97
C ASN A 140 9.70 5.81 4.53
N GLY A 141 8.85 4.91 5.03
CA GLY A 141 7.43 4.86 4.68
C GLY A 141 7.12 4.34 3.28
N ARG A 142 8.12 3.92 2.49
CA ARG A 142 7.87 3.29 1.18
C ARG A 142 7.11 1.99 1.37
N SER A 143 6.11 1.79 0.54
CA SER A 143 5.22 0.64 0.60
C SER A 143 5.07 -0.01 -0.76
N TYR A 144 4.88 -1.32 -0.78
CA TYR A 144 4.85 -2.13 -1.99
C TYR A 144 3.69 -3.12 -1.91
N ARG A 145 2.88 -3.18 -2.96
CA ARG A 145 1.81 -4.18 -3.13
C ARG A 145 2.43 -5.51 -3.53
N LEU A 146 2.22 -6.57 -2.75
CA LEU A 146 2.79 -7.88 -3.04
C LEU A 146 1.80 -8.78 -3.79
N THR A 147 0.58 -8.92 -3.28
CA THR A 147 -0.48 -9.76 -3.86
C THR A 147 -1.87 -9.21 -3.53
N GLY A 148 -2.89 -9.65 -4.28
CA GLY A 148 -4.29 -9.24 -4.14
C GLY A 148 -4.67 -7.97 -4.91
N PHE A 149 -3.69 -7.17 -5.29
CA PHE A 149 -3.88 -5.97 -6.09
C PHE A 149 -3.86 -6.27 -7.59
N ASN A 150 -4.38 -5.35 -8.41
CA ASN A 150 -4.34 -5.42 -9.87
C ASN A 150 -2.89 -5.43 -10.42
N ASN A 151 -1.92 -4.94 -9.64
CA ASN A 151 -0.50 -5.00 -9.97
C ASN A 151 0.35 -5.35 -8.75
N SER A 152 1.47 -6.04 -8.98
CA SER A 152 2.46 -6.37 -7.94
C SER A 152 3.72 -5.51 -8.10
N ASP A 153 4.13 -4.89 -7.00
CA ASP A 153 5.36 -4.09 -6.88
C ASP A 153 6.55 -4.94 -6.39
N PHE A 154 6.43 -6.28 -6.43
CA PHE A 154 7.42 -7.20 -5.84
C PHE A 154 8.84 -7.02 -6.40
N LEU A 155 9.01 -6.75 -7.70
CA LEU A 155 10.35 -6.52 -8.27
C LEU A 155 11.00 -5.24 -7.73
N ASN A 156 10.20 -4.18 -7.55
CA ASN A 156 10.67 -2.93 -6.95
C ASN A 156 11.04 -3.14 -5.48
N PHE A 157 10.19 -3.84 -4.74
CA PHE A 157 10.48 -4.24 -3.36
C PHE A 157 11.78 -5.03 -3.26
N LEU A 158 11.96 -6.06 -4.10
CA LEU A 158 13.16 -6.90 -4.12
C LEU A 158 14.42 -6.08 -4.41
N ASN A 159 14.34 -5.13 -5.34
CA ASN A 159 15.46 -4.26 -5.67
C ASN A 159 15.85 -3.36 -4.48
N ASP A 160 14.88 -2.67 -3.89
CA ASP A 160 15.10 -1.79 -2.74
C ASP A 160 15.60 -2.57 -1.53
N PHE A 161 15.04 -3.76 -1.28
CA PHE A 161 15.50 -4.67 -0.24
C PHE A 161 16.96 -5.10 -0.44
N LYS A 162 17.36 -5.39 -1.69
CA LYS A 162 18.76 -5.70 -2.03
C LYS A 162 19.69 -4.53 -1.79
N ILE A 163 19.28 -3.32 -2.16
CA ILE A 163 20.07 -2.10 -1.92
C ILE A 163 20.28 -1.90 -0.42
N ASP A 164 19.21 -1.99 0.37
CA ASP A 164 19.26 -1.77 1.82
C ASP A 164 20.03 -2.87 2.55
N TYR A 165 19.92 -4.12 2.12
CA TYR A 165 20.75 -5.20 2.63
C TYR A 165 22.24 -4.96 2.34
N ASN A 166 22.58 -4.62 1.09
CA ASN A 166 23.98 -4.46 0.67
C ASN A 166 24.64 -3.23 1.29
N ARG A 167 23.89 -2.16 1.58
CA ARG A 167 24.40 -1.00 2.33
C ARG A 167 24.83 -1.35 3.75
N ASN A 168 24.15 -2.31 4.35
CA ASN A 168 24.34 -2.70 5.74
C ASN A 168 25.25 -3.94 5.92
N THR A 169 25.80 -4.49 4.83
CA THR A 169 26.57 -5.74 4.87
C THR A 169 27.82 -5.60 3.99
N THR A 170 29.00 -5.67 4.60
CA THR A 170 30.28 -5.40 3.91
C THR A 170 30.77 -6.53 3.01
N ASN A 171 30.37 -7.79 3.27
CA ASN A 171 31.08 -8.94 2.71
C ASN A 171 30.29 -9.79 1.70
N LYS A 172 28.98 -9.57 1.50
CA LYS A 172 28.20 -10.37 0.55
C LYS A 172 27.02 -9.61 -0.06
N ARG A 173 27.06 -9.42 -1.38
CA ARG A 173 25.92 -8.89 -2.13
C ARG A 173 24.78 -9.91 -2.14
N MET A 174 23.58 -9.46 -1.83
CA MET A 174 22.39 -10.30 -1.94
C MET A 174 22.01 -10.52 -3.40
N THR A 175 21.88 -11.79 -3.78
CA THR A 175 21.36 -12.22 -5.07
C THR A 175 19.88 -12.58 -4.96
N VAL A 176 19.16 -12.59 -6.08
CA VAL A 176 17.75 -13.04 -6.10
C VAL A 176 17.62 -14.47 -5.58
N LYS A 177 18.49 -15.38 -6.02
CA LYS A 177 18.51 -16.77 -5.53
C LYS A 177 18.68 -16.85 -4.01
N SER A 178 19.52 -15.99 -3.43
CA SER A 178 19.69 -15.93 -1.97
C SER A 178 18.46 -15.34 -1.27
N PHE A 179 17.79 -14.37 -1.89
CA PHE A 179 16.54 -13.81 -1.37
C PHE A 179 15.46 -14.89 -1.32
N LEU A 180 15.16 -15.53 -2.46
CA LEU A 180 14.11 -16.55 -2.58
C LEU A 180 14.34 -17.74 -1.65
N LYS A 181 15.60 -18.08 -1.34
CA LYS A 181 15.92 -19.17 -0.42
C LYS A 181 15.71 -18.82 1.05
N ASN A 182 16.08 -17.61 1.46
CA ASN A 182 16.26 -17.26 2.88
C ASN A 182 15.13 -16.42 3.46
N TYR A 183 14.29 -15.82 2.63
CA TYR A 183 13.24 -14.90 3.04
C TYR A 183 11.88 -15.50 2.74
N LYS A 184 11.02 -15.57 3.74
CA LYS A 184 9.70 -16.20 3.63
C LYS A 184 8.65 -15.36 4.33
N LEU A 185 7.48 -15.31 3.73
CA LEU A 185 6.26 -14.78 4.31
C LEU A 185 5.20 -15.87 4.18
N ASP A 186 4.52 -16.18 5.28
CA ASP A 186 3.42 -17.14 5.24
C ASP A 186 2.41 -16.67 4.20
N SER A 187 1.84 -17.61 3.41
CA SER A 187 0.88 -17.37 2.32
C SER A 187 1.40 -16.63 1.06
N ILE A 188 2.69 -16.33 0.94
CA ILE A 188 3.30 -15.85 -0.31
C ILE A 188 4.36 -16.83 -0.83
N ASP A 189 4.26 -17.15 -2.12
CA ASP A 189 5.33 -17.78 -2.88
C ASP A 189 6.13 -16.70 -3.65
N PHE A 190 7.24 -16.24 -3.07
CA PHE A 190 8.12 -15.26 -3.72
C PHE A 190 8.78 -15.80 -5.00
N GLU A 191 8.96 -17.10 -5.12
CA GLU A 191 9.52 -17.70 -6.33
C GLU A 191 8.50 -17.64 -7.48
N CYS A 192 7.24 -17.96 -7.19
CA CYS A 192 6.13 -17.76 -8.12
C CYS A 192 6.02 -16.29 -8.53
N LEU A 193 6.02 -15.35 -7.57
CA LEU A 193 5.94 -13.91 -7.89
C LEU A 193 7.10 -13.46 -8.78
N TYR A 194 8.32 -13.87 -8.46
CA TYR A 194 9.50 -13.53 -9.26
C TYR A 194 9.36 -14.04 -10.69
N LYS A 195 9.08 -15.34 -10.87
CA LYS A 195 8.95 -15.97 -12.19
C LYS A 195 7.80 -15.37 -12.99
N GLY A 196 6.65 -15.16 -12.34
CA GLY A 196 5.49 -14.58 -13.00
C GLY A 196 5.74 -13.18 -13.53
N LEU A 197 6.39 -12.32 -12.74
CA LEU A 197 6.66 -10.93 -13.16
C LEU A 197 7.75 -10.82 -14.23
N ILE A 198 8.76 -11.70 -14.24
CA ILE A 198 9.80 -11.66 -15.28
C ILE A 198 9.34 -12.32 -16.59
N GLU A 199 8.38 -13.24 -16.55
CA GLU A 199 7.88 -13.97 -17.72
C GLU A 199 6.60 -13.36 -18.34
N GLY A 200 6.24 -12.13 -17.95
CA GLY A 200 5.16 -11.38 -18.60
C GLY A 200 3.77 -11.54 -17.96
N GLY A 201 3.68 -12.13 -16.77
CA GLY A 201 2.47 -12.03 -15.94
C GLY A 201 1.31 -12.95 -16.30
N ASP A 202 1.55 -14.12 -16.90
CA ASP A 202 0.49 -15.10 -17.16
C ASP A 202 -0.09 -15.65 -15.84
N ILE A 203 -1.24 -15.13 -15.43
CA ILE A 203 -1.93 -15.47 -14.18
C ILE A 203 -2.36 -16.94 -14.13
N LYS A 204 -2.67 -17.57 -15.27
CA LYS A 204 -3.05 -19.00 -15.29
C LYS A 204 -1.86 -19.88 -14.94
N LYS A 205 -0.67 -19.50 -15.41
CA LYS A 205 0.60 -20.16 -15.09
C LYS A 205 1.12 -19.79 -13.70
N TYR A 206 0.88 -18.55 -13.27
CA TYR A 206 1.39 -17.96 -12.03
C TYR A 206 0.24 -17.48 -11.12
N PRO A 207 -0.43 -18.40 -10.40
CA PRO A 207 -1.62 -18.07 -9.62
C PRO A 207 -1.36 -17.11 -8.44
N CYS A 208 -0.10 -16.94 -8.03
CA CYS A 208 0.30 -15.93 -7.04
C CYS A 208 0.09 -14.47 -7.51
N LEU A 209 -0.09 -14.26 -8.82
CA LEU A 209 -0.37 -12.94 -9.42
C LEU A 209 -1.86 -12.58 -9.46
N LYS A 210 -2.75 -13.52 -9.11
CA LYS A 210 -4.20 -13.25 -9.10
C LYS A 210 -4.51 -12.06 -8.20
N SER A 211 -5.31 -11.13 -8.71
CA SER A 211 -5.90 -10.05 -7.92
C SER A 211 -7.14 -10.53 -7.15
N CYS A 212 -7.62 -9.73 -6.21
CA CYS A 212 -8.90 -9.96 -5.52
C CYS A 212 -10.12 -9.57 -6.39
N TYR A 213 -9.90 -8.85 -7.50
CA TYR A 213 -10.97 -8.40 -8.41
C TYR A 213 -11.30 -9.43 -9.49
N GLU A 214 -10.38 -10.34 -9.81
CA GLU A 214 -10.57 -11.33 -10.87
C GLU A 214 -11.69 -12.35 -10.57
N PRO A 215 -12.70 -12.47 -11.44
CA PRO A 215 -13.62 -13.61 -11.43
C PRO A 215 -12.93 -14.83 -12.05
N THR A 216 -13.17 -16.02 -11.49
CA THR A 216 -12.69 -17.27 -12.10
C THR A 216 -13.44 -17.57 -13.39
N VAL A 217 -12.73 -17.79 -14.51
CA VAL A 217 -13.30 -18.52 -15.65
C VAL A 217 -13.25 -20.01 -15.29
N THR A 218 -14.36 -20.56 -14.81
CA THR A 218 -14.54 -22.01 -14.69
C THR A 218 -14.78 -22.59 -16.09
N TYR A 219 -13.90 -23.52 -16.52
CA TYR A 219 -14.16 -24.41 -17.65
C TYR A 219 -15.04 -25.57 -17.20
#